data_AF-A0ABD5LSC6-F1
#
_entry.id   AF-A0ABD5LSC6-F1
#
_cell.length_a   1.000
_cell.length_b   1.000
_cell.length_c   1.000
_cell.angle_alpha   90.00
_cell.angle_beta   90.00
_cell.angle_gamma   90.00
#
_symmetry.space_group_name_H-M   'P 1'
#
loop_
_entity.id
_entity.type
_entity.pdbx_description
1 polymer ?
#
loop_
_entity_poly.entity_id
_entity_poly.type
_entity_poly.pdbx_seq_one_letter_code
_entity_poly.pdbx_strand_id
1 'polypeptide(L)'
;MNNATTGIIKVKDNSSVGYQLSWADSTVKPINSAVVINNVAIAPNTKPKTNNFTIPIRVKPVALSTQPIPGPANTALTINIKLN
;
A
#
# COMPACT_ATOMS: atom_id res chain seq x y z
N MET A 1 -7.52 8.17 -10.15
CA MET A 1 -8.08 8.03 -8.79
C MET A 1 -7.71 6.64 -8.24
N ASN A 2 -6.94 6.59 -7.14
CA ASN A 2 -6.55 5.35 -6.47
C ASN A 2 -7.76 4.70 -5.82
N ASN A 3 -7.83 3.36 -5.81
CA ASN A 3 -8.91 2.67 -5.11
C ASN A 3 -8.47 2.43 -3.66
N ALA A 4 -8.88 3.33 -2.77
CA ALA A 4 -8.51 3.32 -1.36
C ALA A 4 -9.03 2.06 -0.63
N THR A 5 -10.12 1.45 -1.10
CA THR A 5 -10.75 0.28 -0.49
C THR A 5 -10.00 -1.02 -0.82
N THR A 6 -9.37 -1.09 -2.00
CA THR A 6 -8.62 -2.28 -2.43
C THR A 6 -7.12 -2.19 -2.15
N GLY A 7 -6.63 -1.04 -1.69
CA GLY A 7 -5.21 -0.77 -1.46
C GLY A 7 -4.39 -0.75 -2.74
N ILE A 8 -5.01 -0.38 -3.88
CA ILE A 8 -4.35 -0.39 -5.19
C ILE A 8 -3.90 1.03 -5.57
N ILE A 9 -2.59 1.18 -5.80
CA ILE A 9 -2.00 2.34 -6.46
C ILE A 9 -2.06 2.11 -7.97
N LYS A 10 -2.64 3.05 -8.70
CA LYS A 10 -2.64 3.01 -10.16
C LYS A 10 -1.35 3.61 -10.70
N VAL A 11 -0.81 3.01 -11.76
CA VAL A 11 0.31 3.60 -12.49
C VAL A 11 -0.23 4.65 -13.46
N LYS A 12 0.39 5.84 -13.48
CA LYS A 12 -0.04 6.94 -14.37
C LYS A 12 0.17 6.59 -15.84
N ASP A 13 1.34 6.04 -16.16
CA ASP A 13 1.78 5.80 -17.54
C ASP A 13 1.41 4.40 -18.06
N ASN A 14 0.78 3.56 -17.21
CA ASN A 14 0.25 2.25 -17.59
C ASN A 14 -1.07 1.97 -16.86
N SER A 15 -2.19 2.18 -17.56
CA SER A 15 -3.53 2.00 -17.00
C SER A 15 -3.93 0.53 -16.78
N SER A 16 -3.14 -0.42 -17.30
CA SER A 16 -3.44 -1.84 -17.27
C SER A 16 -2.81 -2.58 -16.09
N VAL A 17 -1.89 -1.94 -15.37
CA VAL A 17 -1.20 -2.48 -14.20
C VAL A 17 -1.32 -1.51 -13.02
N GLY A 18 -1.56 -2.07 -11.84
CA GLY A 18 -1.44 -1.36 -10.57
C GLY A 18 -0.62 -2.16 -9.57
N TYR A 19 -0.45 -1.61 -8.38
CA TYR A 19 0.19 -2.30 -7.27
C TYR A 19 -0.76 -2.36 -6.09
N GLN A 20 -1.06 -3.58 -5.64
CA GLN A 20 -1.83 -3.83 -4.43
C GLN A 20 -0.89 -3.85 -3.23
N LEU A 21 -1.23 -3.08 -2.20
CA LEU A 21 -0.50 -2.98 -0.95
C LEU A 21 -1.31 -3.64 0.17
N SER A 22 -0.65 -4.49 0.95
CA SER A 22 -1.24 -5.14 2.12
C SER A 22 -0.27 -5.20 3.29
N TRP A 23 -0.79 -5.23 4.52
CA TRP A 23 0.04 -5.35 5.71
C TRP A 23 0.66 -6.75 5.79
N ALA A 24 1.98 -6.81 5.97
CA ALA A 24 2.68 -8.08 6.03
C ALA A 24 2.58 -8.75 7.42
N ASP A 25 2.27 -7.97 8.45
CA ASP A 25 2.11 -8.42 9.83
C ASP A 25 0.89 -7.73 10.50
N SER A 26 0.68 -8.00 11.80
CA SER A 26 -0.42 -7.47 12.59
C SER A 26 -0.11 -6.17 13.35
N THR A 27 1.06 -5.55 13.11
CA THR A 27 1.55 -4.38 13.87
C THR A 27 0.61 -3.18 13.70
N VAL A 28 0.07 -2.98 12.50
CA VAL A 28 -0.79 -1.83 12.17
C VAL A 28 -2.25 -2.23 11.96
N LYS A 29 -2.50 -3.29 11.20
CA LYS A 29 -3.82 -3.86 10.88
C LYS A 29 -3.68 -5.36 10.68
N PRO A 30 -4.78 -6.14 10.59
CA PRO A 30 -4.69 -7.58 10.35
C PRO A 30 -3.85 -7.93 9.11
N ILE A 31 -3.15 -9.06 9.17
CA ILE A 31 -2.31 -9.55 8.08
C ILE A 31 -3.15 -9.68 6.79
N ASN A 32 -2.56 -9.31 5.65
CA ASN A 32 -3.18 -9.31 4.33
C ASN A 32 -4.34 -8.31 4.15
N SER A 33 -4.70 -7.50 5.16
CA SER A 33 -5.68 -6.43 4.93
C SER A 33 -5.06 -5.34 4.06
N ALA A 34 -5.90 -4.67 3.27
CA ALA A 34 -5.45 -3.59 2.38
C ALA A 34 -4.82 -2.43 3.17
N VAL A 35 -3.73 -1.87 2.63
CA VAL A 35 -3.23 -0.56 3.08
C VAL A 35 -4.16 0.50 2.48
N VAL A 36 -4.83 1.29 3.32
CA VAL A 36 -5.74 2.34 2.84
C VAL A 36 -4.91 3.54 2.37
N ILE A 37 -5.12 3.97 1.13
CA ILE A 37 -4.32 5.00 0.46
C ILE A 37 -5.20 6.23 0.21
N ASN A 38 -5.51 6.98 1.27
CA ASN A 38 -6.43 8.13 1.23
C ASN A 38 -6.05 9.29 2.19
N ASN A 39 -4.77 9.42 2.55
CA ASN A 39 -4.28 10.41 3.52
C ASN A 39 -4.94 10.35 4.91
N VAL A 40 -5.62 9.25 5.26
CA VAL A 40 -6.15 9.06 6.61
C VAL A 40 -5.04 8.58 7.53
N ALA A 41 -4.93 9.20 8.71
CA ALA A 41 -4.00 8.77 9.73
C ALA A 41 -4.38 7.38 10.26
N ILE A 42 -3.40 6.48 10.33
CA ILE A 42 -3.56 5.13 10.88
C ILE A 42 -2.63 4.99 12.08
N ALA A 43 -3.19 4.66 13.23
CA ALA A 43 -2.41 4.31 14.41
C ALA A 43 -2.05 2.80 14.38
N PRO A 44 -0.83 2.41 14.81
CA PRO A 44 -0.52 1.01 15.06
C PRO A 44 -1.46 0.39 16.09
N ASN A 45 -1.81 -0.89 15.92
CA ASN A 45 -2.63 -1.62 16.91
C ASN A 45 -1.90 -1.76 18.25
N THR A 46 -0.57 -1.84 18.20
CA THR A 46 0.29 -1.92 19.38
C THR A 46 1.32 -0.81 19.34
N LYS A 47 1.50 -0.12 20.47
CA LYS A 47 2.55 0.90 20.60
C LYS A 47 3.92 0.22 20.47
N PRO A 48 4.82 0.67 19.58
CA PRO A 48 6.19 0.20 19.55
C PRO A 48 6.86 0.38 20.92
N LYS A 49 7.48 -0.69 21.45
CA LYS A 49 8.15 -0.69 22.76
C LYS A 49 9.67 -0.50 22.66
N THR A 50 10.21 -0.50 21.45
CA THR A 50 11.64 -0.44 21.17
C THR A 50 11.95 0.80 20.33
N ASN A 51 13.18 1.31 20.47
CA ASN A 51 13.64 2.50 19.73
C ASN A 51 13.57 2.30 18.21
N ASN A 52 13.76 1.07 17.76
CA ASN A 52 13.62 0.68 16.36
C ASN A 52 12.33 -0.13 16.20
N PHE A 53 11.52 0.22 15.21
CA PHE A 53 10.36 -0.56 14.81
C PHE A 53 10.28 -0.65 13.29
N THR A 54 9.71 -1.73 12.78
CA THR A 54 9.51 -1.97 11.34
C THR A 54 8.01 -2.05 11.07
N ILE A 55 7.56 -1.43 9.98
CA ILE A 55 6.20 -1.59 9.46
C ILE A 55 6.31 -2.26 8.09
N PRO A 56 6.14 -3.58 8.00
CA PRO A 56 6.31 -4.28 6.74
C PRO A 56 5.05 -4.19 5.87
N ILE A 57 5.22 -3.78 4.61
CA ILE A 57 4.17 -3.70 3.58
C ILE A 57 4.52 -4.66 2.45
N ARG A 58 3.56 -5.51 2.06
CA ARG A 58 3.66 -6.34 0.86
C ARG A 58 3.17 -5.56 -0.35
N VAL A 59 3.91 -5.66 -1.44
CA VAL A 59 3.57 -5.03 -2.73
C VAL A 59 3.41 -6.13 -3.77
N LYS A 60 2.25 -6.18 -4.44
CA LYS A 60 1.95 -7.14 -5.50
C LYS A 60 1.47 -6.41 -6.75
N PRO A 61 2.09 -6.58 -7.92
CA PRO A 61 1.53 -6.07 -9.17
C PRO A 61 0.20 -6.78 -9.48
N VAL A 62 -0.79 -6.03 -9.94
CA VAL A 62 -2.12 -6.54 -10.27
C VAL A 62 -2.56 -6.01 -11.63
N ALA A 63 -3.17 -6.89 -12.43
CA ALA A 63 -3.82 -6.50 -13.66
C ALA A 63 -5.10 -5.71 -13.36
N LEU A 64 -5.28 -4.58 -14.03
CA LEU A 64 -6.49 -3.75 -13.94
C LEU A 64 -7.42 -3.94 -15.15
N SER A 65 -6.96 -4.69 -16.16
CA SER A 65 -7.69 -5.10 -17.35
C SER A 65 -7.51 -6.60 -17.59
N THR A 66 -8.39 -7.17 -18.42
CA THR A 66 -8.30 -8.59 -18.83
C THR A 66 -7.10 -8.87 -19.74
N GLN A 67 -6.59 -7.84 -20.42
CA GLN A 67 -5.36 -7.90 -21.22
C GLN A 67 -4.42 -6.77 -20.77
N PRO A 68 -3.42 -7.08 -19.93
CA PRO A 68 -2.38 -6.13 -19.55
C PRO A 68 -1.56 -5.70 -20.77
N ILE A 69 -1.29 -4.40 -20.87
CA ILE A 69 -0.48 -3.82 -21.94
C ILE A 69 0.98 -3.74 -21.42
N PRO A 70 1.94 -4.34 -22.13
CA PRO A 70 3.35 -4.22 -21.79
C PRO A 70 3.81 -2.76 -21.81
N GLY A 71 4.61 -2.37 -20.81
CA GLY A 71 5.19 -1.04 -20.74
C GLY A 71 5.70 -0.72 -19.33
N PRO A 72 6.38 0.43 -19.15
CA PRO A 72 6.83 0.88 -17.84
C PRO A 72 5.67 0.96 -16.84
N ALA A 73 5.89 0.46 -15.64
CA ALA A 73 4.88 0.42 -14.58
C ALA A 73 5.32 1.17 -13.32
N ASN A 74 6.16 2.20 -13.43
CA ASN A 74 6.73 2.86 -12.25
C ASN A 74 5.70 3.75 -11.54
N THR A 75 5.62 3.65 -10.21
CA THR A 75 4.81 4.55 -9.39
C THR A 75 5.46 4.81 -8.04
N ALA A 76 5.19 5.97 -7.45
CA ALA A 76 5.64 6.32 -6.12
C ALA A 76 4.55 6.02 -5.06
N LEU A 77 4.99 5.65 -3.86
CA LEU A 77 4.19 5.64 -2.64
C LEU A 77 4.81 6.64 -1.67
N THR A 78 4.01 7.60 -1.20
CA THR A 78 4.42 8.52 -0.13
C THR A 78 3.86 8.02 1.19
N ILE A 79 4.73 7.80 2.18
CA ILE A 79 4.36 7.44 3.55
C ILE A 79 4.72 8.60 4.47
N ASN A 80 3.71 9.19 5.11
CA ASN A 80 3.93 10.22 6.12
C ASN A 80 3.89 9.58 7.51
N ILE A 81 4.98 9.72 8.26
CA ILE A 81 5.09 9.23 9.63
C ILE A 81 5.06 10.43 10.58
N LYS A 82 4.17 10.37 11.56
CA LYS A 82 4.11 11.36 12.64
C LYS A 82 4.42 10.65 13.96
N LEU A 83 5.40 11.19 14.68
CA LEU A 83 5.68 10.85 16.07
C LEU A 83 5.00 11.93 16.93
N ASN A 84 4.21 11.51 17.91
CA ASN A 84 3.63 12.40 18.92
C ASN A 84 4.39 12.25 20.23
#